data_AF-A0AAV1K7X6-F1
#
_entry.id   AF-A0AAV1K7X6-F1
#
_cell.length_a   1.000
_cell.length_b   1.000
_cell.length_c   1.000
_cell.angle_alpha   90.00
_cell.angle_beta   90.00
_cell.angle_gamma   90.00
#
_symmetry.space_group_name_H-M   'P 1'
#
loop_
_entity.id
_entity.type
_entity.pdbx_description
1 polymer ?
#
loop_
_entity_poly.entity_id
_entity_poly.type
_entity_poly.pdbx_seq_one_letter_code
_entity_poly.pdbx_strand_id
1 'polypeptide(L)'
;MMLKIHKIFIRPILEYAFQVWNPYFIKNIEALEKVQRSFTKVPRLLKQQSYEERLIVLKLTTLKSPRDRGDLIETFNILNGHYDIEKFDKLFIRIEKHQILHCQQKGLAWFPGMTKAQRFSLKIPSFFDSFYIS
;
A
#
# COMPACT_ATOMS: atom_id res chain seq x y z
N MET A 1 20.42 22.97 -3.85
CA MET A 1 19.19 23.48 -4.53
C MET A 1 18.20 22.36 -4.86
N MET A 2 18.61 21.29 -5.55
CA MET A 2 17.74 20.18 -5.96
C MET A 2 16.89 19.55 -4.84
N LEU A 3 17.47 19.29 -3.66
CA LEU A 3 16.73 18.74 -2.52
C LEU A 3 15.51 19.58 -2.10
N LYS A 4 15.62 20.91 -2.18
CA LYS A 4 14.53 21.82 -1.82
C LYS A 4 13.37 21.66 -2.80
N ILE A 5 13.66 21.58 -4.10
CA ILE A 5 12.64 21.42 -5.15
C ILE A 5 11.88 20.10 -4.97
N HIS A 6 12.61 19.00 -4.73
CA HIS A 6 11.98 17.71 -4.50
C HIS A 6 11.05 17.74 -3.30
N LYS A 7 11.50 18.28 -2.16
CA LYS A 7 10.72 18.32 -0.92
C LYS A 7 9.49 19.25 -1.00
N ILE A 8 9.60 20.36 -1.72
CA ILE A 8 8.54 21.38 -1.76
C ILE A 8 7.50 21.10 -2.84
N PHE A 9 7.91 20.62 -4.02
CA PHE A 9 7.00 20.48 -5.15
C PHE A 9 6.65 19.03 -5.45
N ILE A 10 7.66 18.17 -5.54
CA ILE A 10 7.48 16.78 -6.00
C ILE A 10 6.87 15.93 -4.89
N ARG A 11 7.43 16.03 -3.68
CA ARG A 11 7.05 15.22 -2.53
C ARG A 11 5.58 15.40 -2.14
N PRO A 12 5.02 16.63 -2.04
CA PRO A 12 3.61 16.80 -1.70
C PRO A 12 2.68 16.22 -2.77
N ILE A 13 3.02 16.34 -4.06
CA ILE A 13 2.21 15.76 -5.15
C ILE A 13 2.19 14.23 -5.07
N LEU A 14 3.35 13.62 -4.76
CA LEU A 14 3.50 12.16 -4.65
C LEU A 14 3.06 11.58 -3.30
N GLU A 15 2.82 12.41 -2.29
CA GLU A 15 2.34 11.96 -0.97
C GLU A 15 0.89 12.38 -0.72
N TYR A 16 0.36 13.33 -1.48
CA TYR A 16 -1.03 13.75 -1.37
C TYR A 16 -1.97 12.57 -1.55
N ALA A 17 -2.90 12.33 -0.63
CA ALA A 17 -3.92 11.27 -0.74
C ALA A 17 -3.40 9.84 -0.97
N PHE A 18 -2.26 9.45 -0.38
CA PHE A 18 -1.73 8.07 -0.49
C PHE A 18 -2.76 6.97 -0.20
N GLN A 19 -3.73 7.21 0.69
CA GLN A 19 -4.80 6.26 1.03
C GLN A 19 -5.72 5.95 -0.15
N VAL A 20 -5.87 6.91 -1.07
CA VAL A 20 -6.83 6.84 -2.19
C VAL A 20 -6.21 6.18 -3.41
N TRP A 21 -4.94 6.46 -3.71
CA TRP A 21 -4.30 5.99 -4.95
C TRP A 21 -3.13 5.03 -4.75
N ASN A 22 -3.00 4.40 -3.57
CA ASN A 22 -1.95 3.41 -3.32
C ASN A 22 -1.94 2.32 -4.42
N PRO A 23 -0.93 2.29 -5.31
CA PRO A 23 -0.97 1.42 -6.47
C PRO A 23 -0.72 -0.04 -6.07
N TYR A 24 -1.62 -0.92 -6.48
CA TYR A 24 -1.52 -2.36 -6.20
C TYR A 24 -0.42 -3.07 -7.02
N PHE A 25 -0.27 -2.68 -8.29
CA PHE A 25 0.67 -3.35 -9.20
C PHE A 25 2.11 -2.84 -9.02
N ILE A 26 3.06 -3.79 -8.97
CA ILE A 26 4.51 -3.52 -8.87
C ILE A 26 4.96 -2.55 -9.97
N LYS A 27 4.47 -2.71 -11.20
CA LYS A 27 4.80 -1.83 -12.34
C LYS A 27 4.48 -0.35 -12.07
N ASN A 28 3.37 -0.08 -11.38
CA ASN A 28 2.96 1.28 -11.05
C ASN A 28 3.80 1.84 -9.89
N ILE A 29 4.15 1.01 -8.91
CA ILE A 29 5.08 1.37 -7.83
C ILE A 29 6.45 1.73 -8.41
N GLU A 30 6.96 0.92 -9.34
CA GLU A 30 8.22 1.18 -10.05
C GLU A 30 8.17 2.45 -10.89
N ALA A 31 7.04 2.73 -11.56
CA ALA A 31 6.85 3.95 -12.33
C ALA A 31 6.95 5.21 -11.45
N LEU A 32 6.38 5.18 -10.25
CA LEU A 32 6.49 6.28 -9.28
C LEU A 32 7.93 6.44 -8.77
N GLU A 33 8.57 5.33 -8.38
CA GLU A 33 9.97 5.34 -7.95
C GLU A 33 10.92 5.78 -9.07
N LYS A 34 10.58 5.53 -10.34
CA LYS A 34 11.35 6.01 -11.50
C LYS A 34 11.43 7.54 -11.53
N VAL A 35 10.40 8.26 -11.10
CA VAL A 35 10.42 9.73 -11.01
C VAL A 35 11.50 10.17 -10.02
N GLN A 36 11.52 9.60 -8.82
CA GLN A 36 12.54 9.89 -7.81
C GLN A 36 13.95 9.46 -8.27
N ARG A 37 14.08 8.27 -8.86
CA ARG A 37 15.36 7.78 -9.44
C ARG A 37 15.90 8.73 -10.52
N SER A 38 15.02 9.33 -11.33
CA SER A 38 15.43 10.26 -12.38
C SER A 38 15.91 11.58 -11.79
N PHE A 39 15.22 12.09 -10.77
CA PHE A 39 15.61 13.30 -10.05
C PHE A 39 16.96 13.16 -9.34
N THR A 40 17.17 12.03 -8.66
CA THR A 40 18.42 11.77 -7.93
C THR A 40 19.65 11.60 -8.84
N LYS A 41 19.46 11.36 -10.15
CA LYS A 41 20.56 11.28 -11.14
C LYS A 41 21.01 12.63 -11.69
N VAL A 42 20.28 13.72 -11.44
CA VAL A 42 20.60 15.04 -12.00
C VAL A 42 21.97 15.57 -11.51
N PRO A 43 22.35 15.42 -10.22
CA PRO A 43 23.70 15.77 -9.79
C PRO A 43 24.73 14.81 -10.40
N ARG A 44 25.67 15.34 -11.18
CA ARG A 44 26.74 14.56 -11.84
C ARG A 44 27.52 13.68 -10.87
N LEU A 45 27.77 14.16 -9.65
CA LEU A 45 28.50 13.45 -8.60
C LEU A 45 27.80 12.16 -8.14
N LEU A 46 26.48 12.09 -8.23
CA LEU A 46 25.68 10.96 -7.75
C LEU A 46 25.30 9.98 -8.87
N LYS A 47 25.62 10.31 -10.13
CA LYS A 47 25.17 9.55 -11.30
C LYS A 47 25.67 8.10 -11.32
N GLN A 48 26.86 7.85 -10.78
CA GLN A 48 27.50 6.52 -10.75
C GLN A 48 27.14 5.68 -9.52
N GLN A 49 26.55 6.28 -8.48
CA GLN A 49 26.21 5.55 -7.26
C GLN A 49 24.94 4.73 -7.42
N SER A 50 24.76 3.72 -6.57
CA SER A 50 23.52 2.94 -6.52
C SER A 50 22.34 3.82 -6.06
N TYR A 51 21.10 3.37 -6.30
CA TYR A 51 19.94 4.17 -5.91
C TYR A 51 19.86 4.40 -4.40
N GLU A 52 20.15 3.37 -3.61
CA GLU A 52 20.08 3.39 -2.15
C GLU A 52 21.14 4.35 -1.57
N GLU A 53 22.37 4.30 -2.06
CA GLU A 53 23.43 5.23 -1.67
C GLU A 53 23.06 6.68 -2.00
N ARG A 54 22.47 6.92 -3.19
CA ARG A 54 21.98 8.26 -3.55
C ARG A 54 20.95 8.78 -2.55
N LEU A 55 20.03 7.92 -2.08
CA LEU A 55 19.01 8.29 -1.11
C LEU A 55 19.63 8.65 0.25
N ILE A 56 20.63 7.91 0.70
CA ILE A 56 21.36 8.18 1.94
C ILE A 56 22.07 9.53 1.87
N VAL A 57 22.84 9.78 0.80
CA VAL A 57 23.57 11.05 0.60
C VAL A 57 22.61 12.23 0.52
N LEU A 58 21.46 12.05 -0.14
CA LEU A 58 20.42 13.08 -0.29
C LEU A 58 19.49 13.19 0.93
N LYS A 59 19.63 12.32 1.93
CA LYS A 59 18.74 12.21 3.11
C LYS A 59 17.26 12.17 2.69
N LEU A 60 16.95 11.32 1.72
CA LEU A 60 15.59 11.07 1.22
C LEU A 60 15.16 9.65 1.56
N THR A 61 13.92 9.48 1.99
CA THR A 61 13.29 8.15 2.07
C THR A 61 12.79 7.71 0.68
N THR A 62 12.52 6.42 0.52
CA THR A 62 11.73 5.91 -0.61
C THR A 62 10.30 6.46 -0.57
N LEU A 63 9.58 6.38 -1.68
CA LEU A 63 8.15 6.71 -1.74
C LEU A 63 7.27 5.64 -1.10
N LYS A 64 7.82 4.46 -0.82
CA LYS A 64 7.10 3.38 -0.15
C LYS A 64 6.86 3.68 1.34
N SER A 65 7.87 4.17 2.06
CA SER A 65 7.76 4.38 3.52
C SER A 65 6.61 5.31 3.95
N PRO A 66 6.33 6.44 3.27
CA PRO A 66 5.17 7.28 3.58
C PRO A 66 3.83 6.58 3.33
N ARG A 67 3.74 5.72 2.31
CA ARG A 67 2.54 4.93 2.03
C ARG A 67 2.31 3.89 3.10
N ASP A 68 3.35 3.14 3.47
CA ASP A 68 3.26 2.14 4.54
C ASP A 68 2.83 2.79 5.88
N ARG A 69 3.42 3.95 6.22
CA ARG A 69 2.99 4.74 7.38
C ARG A 69 1.52 5.13 7.28
N GLY A 70 1.10 5.54 6.09
CA GLY A 70 -0.24 5.92 5.77
C GLY A 70 -1.28 4.82 5.95
N ASP A 71 -0.97 3.63 5.45
CA ASP A 71 -1.79 2.43 5.57
C ASP A 71 -1.92 2.00 7.05
N LEU A 72 -0.83 2.14 7.83
CA LEU A 72 -0.84 1.88 9.27
C LEU A 72 -1.73 2.87 10.04
N ILE A 73 -1.68 4.16 9.71
CA ILE A 73 -2.55 5.18 10.31
C ILE A 73 -4.02 4.88 9.97
N GLU A 74 -4.30 4.52 8.71
CA GLU A 74 -5.65 4.17 8.29
C GLU A 74 -6.15 2.95 9.06
N THR A 75 -5.35 1.89 9.14
CA THR A 75 -5.67 0.69 9.91
C THR A 75 -5.94 1.00 11.38
N PHE A 76 -5.12 1.86 12.00
CA PHE A 76 -5.34 2.31 13.38
C PHE A 76 -6.67 3.06 13.54
N ASN A 77 -7.00 3.97 12.62
CA ASN A 77 -8.25 4.72 12.67
C ASN A 77 -9.48 3.81 12.57
N ILE A 78 -9.38 2.79 11.71
CA ILE A 78 -10.40 1.76 11.52
C ILE A 78 -10.61 0.95 12.79
N LEU A 79 -9.53 0.43 13.36
CA LEU A 79 -9.59 -0.47 14.52
C LEU A 79 -10.11 0.24 15.79
N ASN A 80 -9.83 1.53 15.94
CA ASN A 80 -10.26 2.30 17.11
C ASN A 80 -11.61 3.02 16.91
N GLY A 81 -12.31 2.78 15.81
CA GLY A 81 -13.65 3.33 15.59
C GLY A 81 -13.67 4.84 15.36
N HIS A 82 -12.61 5.41 14.80
CA HIS A 82 -12.58 6.83 14.41
C HIS A 82 -13.40 7.14 13.14
N TYR A 83 -14.03 6.13 12.56
CA TYR A 83 -14.91 6.25 11.40
C TYR A 83 -16.37 5.95 11.77
N ASP A 84 -17.30 6.70 11.18
CA ASP A 84 -18.74 6.42 11.29
C ASP A 84 -19.05 5.02 10.75
N ILE A 85 -19.36 4.11 11.68
CA ILE A 85 -19.49 2.67 11.45
C ILE A 85 -20.54 2.34 10.37
N GLU A 86 -21.63 3.12 10.30
CA GLU A 86 -22.71 2.92 9.32
C GLU A 86 -22.28 3.08 7.85
N LYS A 87 -21.29 3.92 7.58
CA LYS A 87 -20.71 4.11 6.24
C LYS A 87 -19.58 3.12 5.98
N PHE A 88 -18.84 2.78 7.02
CA PHE A 88 -17.67 1.92 6.96
C PHE A 88 -18.03 0.46 6.70
N ASP A 89 -19.07 -0.07 7.34
CA ASP A 89 -19.55 -1.45 7.11
C ASP A 89 -19.93 -1.67 5.63
N LYS A 90 -20.51 -0.66 4.97
CA LYS A 90 -20.87 -0.72 3.55
C LYS A 90 -19.65 -0.75 2.61
N LEU A 91 -18.49 -0.26 3.04
CA LEU A 91 -17.25 -0.24 2.25
C LEU A 91 -16.68 -1.66 2.07
N PHE A 92 -16.66 -2.48 3.13
CA PHE A 92 -16.09 -3.83 3.09
C PHE A 92 -17.06 -4.88 2.53
N ILE A 93 -18.36 -4.65 2.62
CA ILE A 93 -19.39 -5.55 2.05
C ILE A 93 -19.29 -5.64 0.51
N ARG A 94 -18.78 -4.60 -0.18
CA ARG A 94 -18.64 -4.61 -1.64
C ARG A 94 -17.54 -5.56 -2.13
N ILE A 95 -16.53 -5.85 -1.30
CA ILE A 95 -15.46 -6.79 -1.63
C ILE A 95 -15.98 -8.24 -1.62
N GLU A 96 -16.84 -8.60 -0.66
CA GLU A 96 -17.44 -9.94 -0.62
C GLU A 96 -18.29 -10.22 -1.86
N LYS A 97 -19.07 -9.25 -2.36
CA LYS A 97 -19.94 -9.48 -3.54
C LYS A 97 -19.15 -9.75 -4.84
N HIS A 98 -18.01 -9.10 -5.04
CA HIS A 98 -17.17 -9.33 -6.23
C HIS A 98 -16.37 -10.64 -6.14
N GLN A 99 -15.93 -11.06 -4.94
CA GLN A 99 -15.27 -12.36 -4.75
C GLN A 99 -16.24 -13.55 -4.80
N ILE A 100 -17.48 -13.40 -4.32
CA ILE A 100 -18.48 -14.47 -4.36
C ILE A 100 -18.89 -14.78 -5.80
N LEU A 101 -19.00 -13.78 -6.69
CA LEU A 101 -19.30 -14.02 -8.11
C LEU A 101 -18.20 -14.84 -8.82
N HIS A 102 -16.94 -14.70 -8.41
CA HIS A 102 -15.82 -15.47 -8.96
C HIS A 102 -15.66 -16.84 -8.29
N CYS A 103 -16.21 -17.03 -7.09
CA CYS A 103 -16.19 -18.27 -6.32
C CYS A 103 -17.42 -19.16 -6.58
N GLN A 104 -18.57 -18.60 -6.95
CA GLN A 104 -19.78 -19.36 -7.31
C GLN A 104 -19.60 -20.24 -8.56
N GLN A 105 -18.58 -19.99 -9.40
CA GLN A 105 -18.23 -20.90 -10.50
C GLN A 105 -17.40 -22.11 -10.05
N LYS A 106 -16.84 -22.12 -8.84
CA LYS A 106 -16.07 -23.23 -8.28
C LYS A 106 -16.80 -23.78 -7.06
N GLY A 107 -17.77 -24.67 -7.30
CA GLY A 107 -18.64 -25.24 -6.29
C GLY A 107 -17.90 -25.85 -5.10
N LEU A 108 -17.71 -25.06 -4.04
CA LEU A 108 -17.27 -25.52 -2.73
C LEU A 108 -18.39 -25.28 -1.72
N ALA A 109 -18.86 -26.38 -1.15
CA ALA A 109 -20.06 -26.49 -0.35
C ALA A 109 -19.98 -25.72 0.98
N TRP A 110 -21.12 -25.15 1.36
CA TRP A 110 -21.42 -24.52 2.63
C TRP A 110 -21.57 -25.58 3.73
N PHE A 111 -20.83 -25.47 4.84
CA PHE A 111 -21.05 -26.31 6.02
C PHE A 111 -21.81 -25.51 7.11
N PRO A 112 -23.01 -25.94 7.54
CA PRO A 112 -23.73 -25.31 8.65
C PRO A 112 -23.04 -25.58 9.99
N GLY A 113 -22.85 -24.54 10.82
CA GLY A 113 -22.50 -24.70 12.25
C GLY A 113 -21.38 -23.83 12.82
N MET A 114 -20.70 -22.99 12.04
CA MET A 114 -19.60 -22.14 12.57
C MET A 114 -20.10 -20.82 13.20
N THR A 115 -19.61 -20.50 14.39
CA THR A 115 -19.85 -19.21 15.06
C THR A 115 -19.04 -18.06 14.42
N LYS A 116 -19.49 -16.80 14.55
CA LYS A 116 -18.85 -15.61 13.92
C LYS A 116 -17.35 -15.47 14.25
N ALA A 117 -16.92 -15.85 15.45
CA ALA A 117 -15.52 -15.80 15.86
C ALA A 117 -14.65 -16.85 15.12
N GLN A 118 -15.18 -18.06 14.90
CA GLN A 118 -14.48 -19.12 14.15
C GLN A 118 -14.33 -18.77 12.66
N ARG A 119 -15.20 -17.89 12.13
CA ARG A 119 -15.10 -17.37 10.76
C ARG A 119 -13.93 -16.40 10.59
N PHE A 120 -13.48 -15.73 11.65
CA PHE A 120 -12.36 -14.79 11.61
C PHE A 120 -11.01 -15.53 11.69
N SER A 121 -10.91 -16.55 12.54
CA SER A 121 -9.69 -17.35 12.70
C SER A 121 -9.32 -18.21 11.48
N LEU A 122 -10.28 -18.53 10.59
CA LEU A 122 -10.04 -19.21 9.32
C LEU A 122 -10.01 -18.27 8.10
N LYS A 123 -10.12 -16.95 8.31
CA LYS A 123 -9.98 -15.89 7.29
C LYS A 123 -8.90 -14.88 7.68
N ILE A 124 -7.84 -15.33 8.34
CA ILE A 124 -6.52 -14.80 8.02
C ILE A 124 -6.01 -15.77 6.97
N PRO A 125 -6.12 -15.45 5.66
CA PRO A 125 -5.34 -16.21 4.71
C PRO A 125 -3.90 -16.17 5.21
N SER A 126 -3.26 -17.33 5.32
CA SER A 126 -1.80 -17.48 5.26
C SER A 126 -1.27 -17.00 3.88
N PHE A 127 -1.81 -15.88 3.38
CA PHE A 127 -1.44 -15.16 2.17
C PHE A 127 -0.32 -14.16 2.48
N PHE A 128 -0.05 -13.88 3.76
CA PHE A 128 1.13 -13.13 4.18
C PHE A 128 2.42 -13.96 4.17
N ASP A 129 2.36 -15.29 4.10
CA ASP A 129 3.55 -16.15 4.14
C ASP A 129 4.15 -16.48 2.76
N SER A 130 3.53 -16.04 1.65
CA SER A 130 4.03 -16.35 0.30
C SER A 130 4.78 -15.20 -0.40
N PHE A 131 5.02 -14.06 0.27
CA PHE A 131 5.65 -12.88 -0.35
C PHE A 131 6.88 -12.35 0.39
N TYR A 132 7.50 -13.13 1.28
CA TYR A 132 8.77 -12.79 1.91
C TYR A 132 9.96 -13.70 1.57
N ILE A 133 9.81 -14.67 0.67
CA ILE A 133 10.95 -15.42 0.11
C ILE A 133 10.76 -15.61 -1.41
N SER A 134 11.29 -14.67 -2.20
CA SER A 134 12.03 -14.87 -3.46
C SER A 134 12.27 -13.51 -4.14
#